data_AF-A0A6A7K103-F1
#
_entry.id   AF-A0A6A7K103-F1
#
_cell.length_a   1.000
_cell.length_b   1.000
_cell.length_c   1.000
_cell.angle_alpha   90.00
_cell.angle_beta   90.00
_cell.angle_gamma   90.00
#
_symmetry.space_group_name_H-M   'P 1'
#
loop_
_entity.id
_entity.type
_entity.pdbx_description
1 polymer ?
#
loop_
_entity_poly.entity_id
_entity_poly.type
_entity_poly.pdbx_seq_one_letter_code
_entity_poly.pdbx_strand_id
1 'polypeptide(L)'
;MSFNPNQGKKFAAALKESKPKLNEQDSDVQDSTEENSNYIKREKRKPYTFSLMPSARIKLTESAKEHGYNSSSNYLNDAILNGKL
;
A
#
# COMPACT_ATOMS: atom_id res chain seq x y z
N MET A 1 5.74 -19.96 -36.79
CA MET A 1 6.53 -18.71 -36.73
C MET A 1 7.72 -18.91 -35.79
N SER A 2 8.94 -18.55 -36.22
CA SER A 2 10.13 -18.55 -35.36
C SER A 2 10.39 -17.16 -34.79
N PHE A 3 10.67 -17.07 -33.49
CA PHE A 3 10.99 -15.82 -32.78
C PHE A 3 12.39 -15.34 -33.17
N ASN A 4 12.52 -14.11 -33.68
CA ASN A 4 13.80 -13.53 -34.08
C ASN A 4 14.33 -12.58 -32.97
N PRO A 5 15.35 -12.99 -32.19
CA PRO A 5 15.79 -12.27 -30.99
C PRO A 5 16.50 -10.94 -31.28
N ASN A 6 16.81 -10.61 -32.54
CA ASN A 6 17.51 -9.37 -32.88
C ASN A 6 16.61 -8.13 -33.04
N GLN A 7 15.28 -8.26 -32.95
CA GLN A 7 14.36 -7.12 -33.03
C GLN A 7 14.37 -6.23 -31.78
N GLY A 8 14.78 -6.76 -30.62
CA GLY A 8 14.77 -6.02 -29.35
C GLY A 8 15.85 -4.95 -29.20
N LYS A 9 16.90 -4.95 -30.04
CA LYS A 9 18.04 -4.03 -29.91
C LYS A 9 17.69 -2.58 -30.22
N LYS A 10 16.72 -2.33 -31.11
CA LYS A 10 16.28 -0.98 -31.48
C LYS A 10 15.43 -0.34 -30.37
N PHE A 11 14.58 -1.12 -29.70
CA PHE A 11 13.79 -0.66 -28.56
C PHE A 11 14.65 -0.32 -27.33
N ALA A 12 15.71 -1.10 -27.09
CA ALA A 12 16.64 -0.84 -25.99
C ALA A 12 17.44 0.47 -26.17
N ALA A 13 17.64 0.93 -27.41
CA ALA A 13 18.33 2.20 -27.67
C ALA A 13 17.43 3.41 -27.35
N ALA A 14 16.16 3.38 -27.74
CA ALA A 14 15.19 4.45 -27.46
C ALA A 14 14.92 4.65 -25.96
N LEU A 15 14.91 3.56 -25.18
CA LEU A 15 14.77 3.60 -23.72
C LEU A 15 16.00 4.14 -22.97
N LYS A 16 17.16 4.21 -23.63
CA LYS A 16 18.38 4.78 -23.05
C LYS A 16 18.51 6.27 -23.30
N GLU A 17 17.91 6.81 -24.36
CA GLU A 17 17.90 8.26 -24.63
C GLU A 17 16.96 9.05 -23.70
N SER A 18 15.94 8.41 -23.11
CA SER A 18 14.95 9.09 -22.24
C SER A 18 15.30 9.12 -20.75
N LYS A 19 16.51 8.72 -20.35
CA LYS A 19 16.96 8.82 -18.96
C LYS A 19 17.99 9.94 -18.83
N PRO A 20 17.68 11.07 -18.16
CA PRO A 20 18.73 11.97 -17.73
C PRO A 20 19.57 11.22 -16.69
N LYS A 21 20.87 11.10 -16.97
CA LYS A 21 21.86 10.62 -16.01
C LYS A 21 21.91 11.63 -14.86
N LEU A 22 21.66 11.18 -13.63
CA LEU A 22 22.17 11.88 -12.46
C LEU A 22 23.06 10.92 -11.68
N ASN A 23 24.34 11.28 -11.66
CA ASN A 23 25.42 10.68 -10.91
C ASN A 23 25.22 10.92 -9.41
N GLU A 24 25.82 10.01 -8.64
CA GLU A 24 26.15 10.17 -7.23
C GLU A 24 26.96 11.47 -7.01
N GLN A 25 26.45 12.39 -6.18
CA GLN A 25 27.22 13.17 -5.20
C GLN A 25 26.32 14.09 -4.39
N ASP A 26 26.72 14.28 -3.13
CA ASP A 26 26.13 15.12 -2.09
C ASP A 26 25.62 16.48 -2.58
N SER A 27 24.38 16.83 -2.24
CA SER A 27 23.95 18.19 -1.90
C SER A 27 22.53 18.14 -1.36
N ASP A 28 22.36 18.78 -0.21
CA ASP A 28 21.11 19.31 0.32
C ASP A 28 20.30 19.99 -0.80
N VAL A 29 19.24 19.32 -1.27
CA VAL A 29 18.24 19.92 -2.15
C VAL A 29 16.90 19.66 -1.51
N GLN A 30 16.39 20.72 -0.89
CA GLN A 30 14.97 20.87 -0.63
C GLN A 30 14.23 20.74 -1.96
N ASP A 31 13.77 19.52 -2.26
CA ASP A 31 12.70 19.32 -3.21
C ASP A 31 11.41 19.69 -2.48
N SER A 32 11.08 20.99 -2.54
CA SER A 32 9.73 21.47 -2.30
C SER A 32 8.84 20.94 -3.43
N THR A 33 8.53 19.64 -3.37
CA THR A 33 7.46 19.04 -4.15
C THR A 33 6.17 19.50 -3.49
N GLU A 34 5.47 20.39 -4.19
CA GLU A 34 4.20 20.98 -3.80
C GLU A 34 3.31 19.96 -3.07
N GLU A 35 3.08 20.23 -1.79
CA GLU A 35 2.23 19.41 -0.94
C GLU A 35 0.81 19.44 -1.51
N ASN A 36 0.44 18.40 -2.24
CA ASN A 36 -0.96 18.10 -2.48
C ASN A 36 -1.59 17.83 -1.11
N SER A 37 -2.24 18.87 -0.58
CA SER A 37 -2.75 19.01 0.76
C SER A 37 -4.01 18.15 0.97
N ASN A 38 -3.81 16.83 0.98
CA ASN A 38 -4.72 15.86 1.56
C ASN A 38 -3.95 14.64 2.10
N TYR A 39 -2.71 14.85 2.57
CA TYR A 39 -2.00 13.82 3.31
C TYR A 39 -2.59 13.68 4.70
N ILE A 40 -3.65 12.89 4.83
CA ILE A 40 -4.12 12.42 6.13
C ILE A 40 -2.99 11.58 6.72
N LYS A 41 -2.36 12.08 7.79
CA LYS A 41 -1.35 11.33 8.56
C LYS A 41 -2.01 10.05 9.10
N ARG A 42 -1.82 8.93 8.39
CA ARG A 42 -2.28 7.62 8.85
C ARG A 42 -1.28 7.06 9.85
N GLU A 43 -1.79 6.53 10.95
CA GLU A 43 -0.96 5.77 11.88
C GLU A 43 -0.28 4.59 11.18
N LYS A 44 0.99 4.33 11.52
CA LYS A 44 1.73 3.18 10.98
C LYS A 44 1.11 1.89 11.53
N ARG A 45 0.43 1.15 10.66
CA ARG A 45 -0.18 -0.16 11.02
C ARG A 45 0.88 -1.25 11.07
N LYS A 46 0.89 -2.05 12.13
CA LYS A 46 1.63 -3.32 12.20
C LYS A 46 0.64 -4.49 12.05
N PRO A 47 0.93 -5.50 11.23
CA PRO A 47 0.08 -6.68 11.16
C PRO A 47 0.22 -7.49 12.45
N TYR A 48 -0.90 -7.84 13.07
CA TYR A 48 -0.95 -8.74 14.21
C TYR A 48 -1.85 -9.93 13.87
N THR A 49 -1.42 -11.12 14.28
CA THR A 49 -2.20 -12.35 14.16
C THR A 49 -2.69 -12.75 15.53
N PHE A 50 -3.96 -13.16 15.60
CA PHE A 50 -4.58 -13.69 16.81
C PHE A 50 -5.37 -14.94 16.46
N SER A 51 -5.35 -15.91 17.37
CA SER A 51 -6.10 -17.16 17.22
C SER A 51 -7.46 -17.01 17.86
N LEU A 52 -8.53 -17.18 17.09
CA LEU A 52 -9.90 -17.27 17.60
C LEU A 52 -10.46 -18.66 17.33
N MET A 53 -11.41 -19.07 18.17
CA MET A 53 -12.30 -20.17 17.82
C MET A 53 -13.04 -19.85 16.50
N PRO A 54 -13.31 -20.86 15.65
CA PRO A 54 -14.02 -20.63 14.39
C PRO A 54 -15.39 -19.96 14.59
N SER A 55 -16.12 -20.37 15.64
CA SER A 55 -17.42 -19.78 16.00
C SER A 55 -17.32 -18.29 16.33
N ALA A 56 -16.30 -17.88 17.09
CA ALA A 56 -16.05 -16.48 17.42
C ALA A 56 -15.68 -15.67 16.17
N ARG A 57 -14.87 -16.23 15.26
CA ARG A 57 -14.50 -15.57 14.00
C ARG A 57 -15.72 -15.32 13.10
N ILE A 58 -16.66 -16.27 13.04
CA ILE A 58 -17.91 -16.13 12.27
C ILE A 58 -18.73 -14.96 12.82
N LYS A 59 -19.02 -14.96 14.13
CA LYS A 59 -19.77 -13.89 14.80
C LYS A 59 -19.13 -12.52 14.58
N LEU A 60 -17.82 -12.44 14.71
CA LEU A 60 -17.09 -11.18 14.49
C LEU A 60 -17.25 -10.65 13.06
N THR A 61 -17.26 -11.56 12.08
CA THR A 61 -17.46 -11.21 10.67
C THR A 61 -18.90 -10.77 10.40
N GLU A 62 -19.88 -11.41 11.05
CA GLU A 62 -21.29 -11.04 10.99
C GLU A 62 -21.54 -9.68 11.62
N SER A 63 -21.08 -9.45 12.87
CA SER A 63 -21.20 -8.16 13.55
C SER A 63 -20.54 -7.02 12.76
N ALA A 64 -19.38 -7.26 12.15
CA ALA A 64 -18.75 -6.27 11.30
C ALA A 64 -19.65 -5.87 10.10
N LYS A 65 -20.31 -6.85 9.46
CA LYS A 65 -21.24 -6.58 8.35
C LYS A 65 -22.50 -5.84 8.81
N GLU A 66 -23.07 -6.24 9.94
CA GLU A 66 -24.25 -5.59 10.53
C GLU A 66 -24.01 -4.11 10.83
N HIS A 67 -22.80 -3.78 11.30
CA HIS A 67 -22.38 -2.41 11.55
C HIS A 67 -21.85 -1.67 10.30
N GLY A 68 -21.94 -2.27 9.10
CA GLY A 68 -21.55 -1.64 7.84
C GLY A 68 -20.04 -1.55 7.60
N TYR A 69 -19.23 -2.33 8.31
CA TYR A 69 -17.79 -2.35 8.12
C TYR A 69 -17.37 -3.29 6.97
N ASN A 70 -16.43 -2.81 6.15
CA ASN A 70 -15.85 -3.60 5.06
C ASN A 70 -14.90 -4.71 5.54
N SER A 71 -14.45 -4.67 6.79
CA SER A 71 -13.52 -5.64 7.36
C SER A 71 -13.73 -5.81 8.85
N SER A 72 -13.64 -7.06 9.28
CA SER A 72 -13.55 -7.48 10.68
C SER A 72 -12.47 -6.73 11.46
N SER A 73 -11.30 -6.50 10.84
CA SER A 73 -10.21 -5.78 11.49
C SER A 73 -10.53 -4.30 11.72
N ASN A 74 -11.30 -3.67 10.82
CA ASN A 74 -11.67 -2.27 10.98
C ASN A 74 -12.70 -2.11 12.10
N TYR A 75 -13.68 -3.00 12.12
CA TYR A 75 -14.65 -3.10 13.22
C TYR A 75 -13.95 -3.30 14.56
N LEU A 76 -12.99 -4.22 14.65
CA LEU A 76 -12.23 -4.48 15.87
C LEU A 76 -11.47 -3.26 16.37
N ASN A 77 -10.77 -2.53 15.47
CA ASN A 77 -10.03 -1.34 15.86
C ASN A 77 -10.95 -0.28 16.45
N ASP A 78 -12.08 -0.01 15.79
CA ASP A 78 -13.06 0.97 16.28
C ASP A 78 -13.70 0.52 17.61
N ALA A 79 -14.01 -0.76 17.76
CA ALA A 79 -14.60 -1.29 18.99
C ALA A 79 -13.65 -1.15 20.19
N ILE A 80 -12.35 -1.43 19.97
CA ILE A 80 -11.31 -1.28 21.00
C ILE A 80 -11.09 0.20 21.35
N LEU A 81 -10.96 1.07 20.35
CA LEU A 81 -10.73 2.50 20.56
C LEU A 81 -11.91 3.19 21.26
N ASN A 82 -13.14 2.76 20.95
CA ASN A 82 -14.35 3.29 21.57
C ASN A 82 -14.70 2.65 22.92
N GLY A 83 -13.91 1.66 23.38
CA GLY A 83 -14.14 0.98 24.66
C GLY A 83 -15.46 0.20 24.73
N LYS A 84 -15.95 -0.32 23.60
CA LYS A 84 -17.23 -1.05 23.49
C LYS A 84 -17.06 -2.58 23.52
N LEU A 85 -15.91 -3.07 24.01
CA LEU A 85 -15.65 -4.50 24.19
C LEU A 85 -16.13 -5.01 25.55
#